data_AF-A0A935X2W4-F1
#
_entry.id   AF-A0A935X2W4-F1
#
_cell.length_a   1.000
_cell.length_b   1.000
_cell.length_c   1.000
_cell.angle_alpha   90.00
_cell.angle_beta   90.00
_cell.angle_gamma   90.00
#
_symmetry.space_group_name_H-M   'P 1'
#
loop_
_entity.id
_entity.type
_entity.pdbx_description
1 polymer ?
#
loop_
_entity_poly.entity_id
_entity_poly.type
_entity_poly.pdbx_seq_one_letter_code
_entity_poly.pdbx_strand_id
1 'polypeptide(L)'
;MSATEQGFRKERRALHTQRNQPSTNPRLAELDPLIDKTIGAIYRIATEAVTAFQTGELAERGRDLVERLFPGGAGVITRLAYPEQAAEVRALVAALEGPFKESVSQLGLSLYVSQLAKLNGEFSRLLLDAPSAERTADQVRALDAQGQEMLPETIATVLGRYPQSSKEHIAQRALFLRPIASQNEALRQSFRSRRVVQDVDPETGEATGDDDVSSAAVTLGAGAGAGAGAGAGAGAGGAGGDVASPPGDGPNA
;
A
#
# COMPACT_ATOMS: atom_id res chain seq x y z
N MET A 1 0.82 -22.02 -23.01
CA MET A 1 1.42 -21.06 -22.07
C MET A 1 1.01 -19.67 -22.50
N SER A 2 0.22 -18.96 -21.68
CA SER A 2 -0.35 -17.67 -22.05
C SER A 2 0.69 -16.54 -21.91
N ALA A 3 0.47 -15.41 -22.59
CA ALA A 3 1.29 -14.21 -22.45
C ALA A 3 1.34 -13.69 -20.99
N THR A 4 0.27 -13.92 -20.23
CA THR A 4 0.18 -13.62 -18.80
C THR A 4 1.17 -14.44 -17.96
N GLU A 5 1.32 -15.74 -18.21
CA GLU A 5 2.29 -16.59 -17.49
C GLU A 5 3.75 -16.20 -17.78
N GLN A 6 4.03 -15.72 -18.99
CA GLN A 6 5.37 -15.23 -19.36
C GLN A 6 5.71 -13.90 -18.68
N GLY A 7 4.73 -13.00 -18.53
CA GLY A 7 4.86 -11.75 -17.77
C GLY A 7 5.20 -12.01 -16.30
N PHE A 8 4.41 -12.86 -15.63
CA PHE A 8 4.64 -13.22 -14.22
C PHE A 8 6.00 -13.88 -13.98
N ARG A 9 6.51 -14.68 -14.92
CA ARG A 9 7.85 -15.27 -14.82
C ARG A 9 8.97 -14.24 -14.98
N LYS A 10 8.79 -13.26 -15.87
CA LYS A 10 9.73 -12.15 -16.06
C LYS A 10 9.77 -11.25 -14.82
N GLU A 11 8.62 -10.95 -14.26
CA GLU A 11 8.46 -10.14 -13.06
C GLU A 11 9.02 -10.85 -11.82
N ARG A 12 8.76 -12.16 -11.64
CA ARG A 12 9.40 -12.97 -10.59
C ARG A 12 10.93 -13.08 -10.76
N ARG A 13 11.43 -13.12 -12.00
CA ARG A 13 12.87 -13.04 -12.27
C ARG A 13 13.43 -11.67 -11.90
N ALA A 14 12.74 -10.58 -12.22
CA ALA A 14 13.17 -9.23 -11.85
C ALA A 14 13.22 -9.01 -10.34
N LEU A 15 12.23 -9.52 -9.60
CA LEU A 15 12.22 -9.52 -8.12
C LEU A 15 13.38 -10.33 -7.54
N HIS A 16 13.70 -11.48 -8.13
CA HIS A 16 14.90 -12.24 -7.74
C HIS A 16 16.21 -11.51 -8.04
N THR A 17 16.25 -10.70 -9.10
CA THR A 17 17.42 -9.87 -9.42
C THR A 17 17.59 -8.70 -8.43
N GLN A 18 16.50 -8.20 -7.82
CA GLN A 18 16.59 -7.12 -6.82
C GLN A 18 17.17 -7.58 -5.48
N ARG A 19 16.89 -8.81 -5.00
CA ARG A 19 17.61 -9.38 -3.85
C ARG A 19 19.12 -9.51 -4.13
N ASN A 20 19.49 -9.71 -5.40
CA ASN A 20 20.87 -9.83 -5.86
C ASN A 20 21.51 -8.51 -6.31
N GLN A 21 20.81 -7.37 -6.20
CA GLN A 21 21.54 -6.11 -6.28
C GLN A 21 22.40 -6.04 -5.02
N PRO A 22 23.73 -5.95 -5.14
CA PRO A 22 24.60 -5.88 -3.99
C PRO A 22 24.13 -4.69 -3.16
N SER A 23 23.57 -4.96 -1.98
CA SER A 23 23.32 -3.88 -1.04
C SER A 23 24.67 -3.21 -0.81
N THR A 24 24.77 -1.92 -1.11
CA THR A 24 26.00 -1.13 -0.95
C THR A 24 26.53 -1.21 0.50
N ASN A 25 25.70 -1.68 1.44
CA ASN A 25 26.03 -1.94 2.82
C ASN A 25 26.35 -3.44 3.08
N PRO A 26 27.62 -3.81 3.34
CA PRO A 26 28.00 -5.20 3.62
C PRO A 26 27.35 -5.77 4.88
N ARG A 27 26.94 -4.92 5.83
CA ARG A 27 26.27 -5.36 7.07
C ARG A 27 24.87 -5.91 6.81
N LEU A 28 24.19 -5.49 5.75
CA LEU A 28 22.90 -6.09 5.37
C LEU A 28 23.06 -7.56 4.96
N ALA A 29 24.13 -7.87 4.23
CA ALA A 29 24.46 -9.24 3.83
C ALA A 29 24.83 -10.14 5.03
N GLU A 30 25.33 -9.57 6.14
CA GLU A 30 25.60 -10.30 7.38
C GLU A 30 24.32 -10.60 8.18
N LEU A 31 23.37 -9.67 8.20
CA LEU A 31 22.12 -9.79 8.94
C LEU A 31 21.09 -10.69 8.25
N ASP A 32 21.03 -10.69 6.92
CA ASP A 32 20.04 -11.46 6.14
C ASP A 32 20.07 -12.97 6.48
N PRO A 33 21.23 -13.67 6.50
CA PRO A 33 21.29 -15.06 6.94
C PRO A 33 20.86 -15.29 8.39
N LEU A 34 21.02 -14.30 9.28
CA LEU A 34 20.60 -14.41 10.68
C LEU A 34 19.08 -14.30 10.80
N ILE A 35 18.47 -13.39 10.04
CA ILE A 35 17.02 -13.28 9.92
C ILE A 35 16.44 -14.58 9.35
N ASP A 36 16.99 -15.07 8.23
CA ASP A 36 16.56 -16.31 7.57
C ASP A 36 16.62 -17.51 8.53
N LYS A 37 17.73 -17.66 9.28
CA LYS A 37 17.88 -18.72 10.30
C LYS A 37 16.87 -18.58 11.44
N THR A 38 16.61 -17.36 11.91
CA THR A 38 15.71 -17.13 13.04
C THR A 38 14.26 -17.42 12.65
N ILE A 39 13.82 -16.96 11.46
CA ILE A 39 12.49 -17.29 10.92
C ILE A 39 12.36 -18.80 10.70
N GLY A 40 13.40 -19.43 10.13
CA GLY A 40 13.42 -20.87 9.92
C GLY A 40 13.37 -21.68 11.22
N ALA A 41 13.99 -21.19 12.30
CA ALA A 41 13.91 -21.82 13.63
C ALA A 41 12.51 -21.72 14.23
N ILE A 42 11.88 -20.53 14.18
CA ILE A 42 10.50 -20.32 14.66
C ILE A 42 9.54 -21.26 13.94
N TYR A 43 9.62 -21.30 12.61
CA TYR A 43 8.78 -22.17 11.79
C TYR A 43 8.97 -23.65 12.15
N ARG A 44 10.23 -24.10 12.24
CA ARG A 44 10.55 -25.51 12.53
C ARG A 44 10.02 -25.95 13.90
N ILE A 45 10.25 -25.15 14.95
CA ILE A 45 9.77 -25.46 16.31
C ILE A 45 8.25 -25.54 16.33
N ALA A 46 7.55 -24.61 15.66
CA ALA A 46 6.09 -24.65 15.58
C ALA A 46 5.61 -25.90 14.84
N THR A 47 6.25 -26.30 13.74
CA THR A 47 5.92 -27.54 13.03
C THR A 47 6.28 -28.81 13.83
N GLU A 48 7.38 -28.80 14.57
CA GLU A 48 7.80 -29.91 15.43
C GLU A 48 6.81 -30.13 16.58
N ALA A 49 6.23 -29.06 17.14
CA ALA A 49 5.15 -29.18 18.12
C ALA A 49 3.92 -29.90 17.54
N VAL A 50 3.56 -29.62 16.28
CA VAL A 50 2.45 -30.30 15.60
C VAL A 50 2.76 -31.78 15.40
N THR A 51 3.96 -32.13 14.96
CA THR A 51 4.34 -33.52 14.65
C THR A 51 4.57 -34.36 15.90
N ALA A 52 5.18 -33.79 16.95
CA ALA A 52 5.53 -34.49 18.17
C ALA A 52 4.30 -34.79 19.04
N PHE A 53 3.40 -33.82 19.22
CA PHE A 53 2.23 -33.98 20.09
C PHE A 53 1.02 -34.57 19.35
N GLN A 54 0.89 -34.35 18.03
CA GLN A 54 -0.20 -34.77 17.13
C GLN A 54 -1.60 -34.20 17.49
N THR A 55 -1.94 -34.17 18.77
CA THR A 55 -3.19 -33.70 19.37
C THR A 55 -2.89 -32.88 20.64
N GLY A 56 -3.89 -32.16 21.14
CA GLY A 56 -3.77 -31.33 22.33
C GLY A 56 -3.38 -29.88 22.05
N GLU A 57 -3.41 -29.07 23.10
CA GLU A 57 -3.34 -27.60 23.01
C GLU A 57 -2.06 -27.10 22.33
N LEU A 58 -0.90 -27.72 22.61
CA LEU A 58 0.37 -27.33 21.96
C LEU A 58 0.38 -27.63 20.46
N ALA A 59 -0.19 -28.76 20.02
CA ALA A 59 -0.29 -29.10 18.61
C ALA A 59 -1.25 -28.14 17.87
N GLU A 60 -2.35 -27.76 18.51
CA GLU A 60 -3.31 -26.79 17.94
C GLU A 60 -2.69 -25.39 17.82
N ARG A 61 -1.99 -24.91 18.85
CA ARG A 61 -1.29 -23.62 18.81
C ARG A 61 -0.18 -23.59 17.76
N GLY A 62 0.59 -24.67 17.65
CA GLY A 62 1.61 -24.82 16.60
C GLY A 62 1.00 -24.78 15.20
N ARG A 63 -0.14 -25.46 15.00
CA ARG A 63 -0.86 -25.50 13.73
C ARG A 63 -1.43 -24.13 13.35
N ASP A 64 -2.13 -23.47 14.28
CA ASP A 64 -2.71 -22.14 14.06
C ASP A 64 -1.62 -21.11 13.71
N LEU A 65 -0.49 -21.16 14.41
CA LEU A 65 0.66 -20.29 14.11
C LEU A 65 1.20 -20.55 12.69
N VAL A 66 1.42 -21.81 12.32
CA VAL A 66 1.95 -22.18 11.00
C VAL A 66 0.99 -21.81 9.87
N GLU A 67 -0.29 -22.12 10.00
CA GLU A 67 -1.29 -21.83 8.96
C GLU A 67 -1.49 -20.33 8.75
N ARG A 68 -1.51 -19.55 9.82
CA ARG A 68 -1.81 -18.11 9.74
C ARG A 68 -0.60 -17.25 9.44
N LEU A 69 0.58 -17.60 9.94
CA LEU A 69 1.80 -16.81 9.75
C LEU A 69 2.70 -17.33 8.63
N PHE A 70 2.60 -18.60 8.27
CA PHE A 70 3.46 -19.25 7.28
C PHE A 70 2.66 -20.08 6.24
N PRO A 71 1.64 -19.51 5.56
CA PRO A 71 0.80 -20.26 4.63
C PRO A 71 1.58 -20.87 3.44
N GLY A 72 2.70 -20.28 3.06
CA GLY A 72 3.63 -20.82 2.06
C GLY A 72 4.97 -21.32 2.65
N GLY A 73 5.06 -21.44 3.97
CA GLY A 73 6.29 -21.71 4.71
C GLY A 73 7.22 -20.51 4.86
N ALA A 74 8.22 -20.65 5.74
CA ALA A 74 9.23 -19.61 6.01
C ALA A 74 10.03 -19.18 4.76
N GLY A 75 10.18 -20.08 3.78
CA GLY A 75 10.90 -19.81 2.54
C GLY A 75 10.31 -18.69 1.69
N VAL A 76 9.02 -18.38 1.84
CA VAL A 76 8.37 -17.30 1.08
C VAL A 76 8.87 -15.94 1.55
N ILE A 77 8.93 -15.73 2.87
CA ILE A 77 9.35 -14.47 3.48
C ILE A 77 10.84 -14.22 3.20
N THR A 78 11.67 -15.24 3.40
CA THR A 78 13.12 -15.12 3.22
C THR A 78 13.50 -14.76 1.79
N ARG A 79 12.76 -15.22 0.77
CA ARG A 79 13.06 -14.96 -0.66
C ARG A 79 12.63 -13.58 -1.17
N LEU A 80 11.99 -12.77 -0.34
CA LEU A 80 11.61 -11.40 -0.71
C LEU A 80 12.84 -10.51 -0.95
N ALA A 81 12.65 -9.40 -1.66
CA ALA A 81 13.66 -8.35 -1.71
C ALA A 81 13.73 -7.65 -0.34
N TYR A 82 14.87 -7.02 -0.01
CA TYR A 82 15.15 -6.57 1.36
C TYR A 82 14.10 -5.61 1.94
N PRO A 83 13.59 -4.60 1.21
CA PRO A 83 12.53 -3.74 1.73
C PRO A 83 11.26 -4.51 2.08
N GLU A 84 10.84 -5.41 1.20
CA GLU A 84 9.65 -6.26 1.38
C GLU A 84 9.85 -7.27 2.51
N GLN A 85 11.03 -7.90 2.60
CA GLN A 85 11.42 -8.80 3.69
C GLN A 85 11.34 -8.06 5.03
N ALA A 86 11.90 -6.84 5.14
CA ALA A 86 11.87 -6.06 6.37
C ALA A 86 10.43 -5.69 6.80
N ALA A 87 9.58 -5.34 5.84
CA ALA A 87 8.17 -5.05 6.09
C ALA A 87 7.41 -6.30 6.56
N GLU A 88 7.62 -7.43 5.89
CA GLU A 88 6.97 -8.72 6.21
C GLU A 88 7.43 -9.25 7.57
N VAL A 89 8.73 -9.17 7.87
CA VAL A 89 9.29 -9.57 9.17
C VAL A 89 8.77 -8.65 10.28
N ARG A 90 8.57 -7.36 10.02
CA ARG A 90 7.94 -6.44 10.99
C ARG A 90 6.50 -6.85 11.29
N ALA A 91 5.71 -7.16 10.27
CA ALA A 91 4.35 -7.64 10.44
C ALA A 91 4.30 -8.97 11.20
N LEU A 92 5.21 -9.90 10.88
CA LEU A 92 5.37 -11.17 11.56
C LEU A 92 5.68 -10.99 13.05
N VAL A 93 6.65 -10.14 13.40
CA VAL A 93 6.99 -9.81 14.80
C VAL A 93 5.79 -9.22 15.52
N ALA A 94 5.08 -8.27 14.91
CA ALA A 94 3.89 -7.66 15.50
C ALA A 94 2.77 -8.70 15.76
N ALA A 95 2.60 -9.67 14.86
CA ALA A 95 1.64 -10.76 15.05
C ALA A 95 2.05 -11.69 16.21
N LEU A 96 3.34 -12.03 16.29
CA LEU A 96 3.92 -12.89 17.33
C LEU A 96 3.87 -12.23 18.72
N GLU A 97 4.02 -10.91 18.80
CA GLU A 97 3.97 -10.15 20.06
C GLU A 97 2.54 -9.72 20.45
N GLY A 98 1.60 -9.72 19.51
CA GLY A 98 0.20 -9.39 19.72
C GLY A 98 -0.68 -10.64 19.83
N PRO A 99 -1.47 -10.97 18.79
CA PRO A 99 -2.47 -12.04 18.84
C PRO A 99 -1.89 -13.43 19.18
N PHE A 100 -0.63 -13.71 18.85
CA PHE A 100 -0.01 -15.02 19.09
C PHE A 100 0.90 -15.07 20.33
N LYS A 101 0.93 -14.00 21.16
CA LYS A 101 1.85 -13.88 22.29
C LYS A 101 1.79 -15.06 23.26
N GLU A 102 0.59 -15.54 23.56
CA GLU A 102 0.40 -16.68 24.47
C GLU A 102 0.94 -17.98 23.85
N SER A 103 0.64 -18.25 22.57
CA SER A 103 1.15 -19.40 21.85
C SER A 103 2.69 -19.37 21.75
N VAL A 104 3.27 -18.20 21.53
CA VAL A 104 4.73 -18.00 21.53
C VAL A 104 5.34 -18.35 22.89
N SER A 105 4.69 -17.95 24.00
CA SER A 105 5.15 -18.27 25.35
C SER A 105 5.08 -19.77 25.63
N GLN A 106 3.98 -20.43 25.27
CA GLN A 106 3.80 -21.86 25.54
C GLN A 106 4.70 -22.75 24.68
N LEU A 107 4.99 -22.34 23.44
CA LEU A 107 5.91 -23.05 22.54
C LEU A 107 7.40 -22.76 22.83
N GLY A 108 7.71 -21.91 23.82
CA GLY A 108 9.09 -21.55 24.14
C GLY A 108 9.79 -20.70 23.08
N LEU A 109 9.02 -19.98 22.27
CA LEU A 109 9.53 -19.20 21.12
C LEU A 109 10.00 -17.78 21.49
N SER A 110 9.75 -17.32 22.71
CA SER A 110 9.96 -15.92 23.12
C SER A 110 11.36 -15.39 22.84
N LEU A 111 12.40 -16.20 23.05
CA LEU A 111 13.79 -15.81 22.76
C LEU A 111 14.03 -15.57 21.26
N TYR A 112 13.46 -16.41 20.39
CA TYR A 112 13.59 -16.26 18.95
C TYR A 112 12.82 -15.04 18.43
N VAL A 113 11.63 -14.77 18.97
CA VAL A 113 10.84 -13.58 18.61
C VAL A 113 11.57 -12.30 19.00
N SER A 114 12.12 -12.24 20.22
CA SER A 114 12.92 -11.10 20.68
C SER A 114 14.17 -10.87 19.81
N GLN A 115 14.89 -11.96 19.47
CA GLN A 115 16.04 -11.89 18.59
C GLN A 115 15.65 -11.42 17.18
N LEU A 116 14.54 -11.92 16.64
CA LEU A 116 14.03 -11.51 15.32
C LEU A 116 13.66 -10.03 15.30
N ALA A 117 12.99 -9.53 16.35
CA ALA A 117 12.65 -8.12 16.49
C ALA A 117 13.90 -7.23 16.48
N LYS A 118 14.94 -7.62 17.22
CA LYS A 118 16.22 -6.92 17.26
C LYS A 118 16.91 -6.89 15.89
N LEU A 119 17.04 -8.06 15.24
CA LEU A 119 17.65 -8.19 13.92
C LEU A 119 16.90 -7.35 12.88
N ASN A 120 15.56 -7.40 12.89
CA ASN A 120 14.73 -6.63 11.96
C ASN A 120 14.84 -5.12 12.18
N GLY A 121 15.00 -4.68 13.43
CA GLY A 121 15.22 -3.27 13.77
C GLY A 121 16.55 -2.75 13.20
N GLU A 122 17.64 -3.51 13.38
CA GLU A 122 18.95 -3.17 12.81
C GLU A 122 18.93 -3.22 11.28
N PHE A 123 18.32 -4.26 10.70
CA PHE A 123 18.17 -4.42 9.26
C PHE A 123 17.35 -3.28 8.64
N SER A 124 16.22 -2.93 9.22
CA SER A 124 15.38 -1.80 8.77
C SER A 124 16.14 -0.47 8.82
N ARG A 125 16.94 -0.24 9.88
CA ARG A 125 17.74 0.97 10.01
C ARG A 125 18.81 1.05 8.91
N LEU A 126 19.54 -0.05 8.69
CA LEU A 126 20.57 -0.09 7.65
C LEU A 126 20.00 0.07 6.23
N LEU A 127 18.75 -0.34 5.99
CA LEU A 127 18.06 -0.09 4.73
C LEU A 127 17.70 1.39 4.53
N LEU A 128 17.35 2.11 5.60
CA LEU A 128 17.10 3.55 5.54
C LEU A 128 18.39 4.35 5.37
N ASP A 129 19.48 3.87 5.99
CA ASP A 129 20.80 4.49 5.91
C ASP A 129 21.53 4.15 4.59
N ALA A 130 21.08 3.13 3.86
CA ALA A 130 21.66 2.77 2.57
C ALA A 130 21.39 3.91 1.57
N PRO A 131 22.43 4.38 0.84
CA PRO A 131 22.21 5.35 -0.22
C PRO A 131 21.19 4.74 -1.19
N SER A 132 20.04 5.42 -1.33
CA SER A 132 19.04 4.99 -2.30
C SER A 132 19.75 4.90 -3.65
N ALA A 133 19.61 3.78 -4.34
CA ALA A 133 20.12 3.66 -5.70
C ALA A 133 19.63 4.89 -6.46
N GLU A 134 20.56 5.68 -7.00
CA GLU A 134 20.23 6.94 -7.68
C GLU A 134 19.22 6.62 -8.78
N ARG A 135 17.96 6.93 -8.53
CA ARG A 135 16.93 6.81 -9.55
C ARG A 135 17.09 8.02 -10.44
N THR A 136 17.21 7.78 -11.74
CA THR A 136 17.23 8.89 -12.69
C THR A 136 15.87 9.59 -12.66
N ALA A 137 15.83 10.88 -12.99
CA ALA A 137 14.58 11.63 -13.08
C ALA A 137 13.57 10.97 -14.04
N ASP A 138 14.06 10.28 -15.07
CA ASP A 138 13.22 9.55 -16.03
C ASP A 138 12.59 8.31 -15.41
N GLN A 139 13.32 7.57 -14.58
CA GLN A 139 12.78 6.43 -13.83
C GLN A 139 11.71 6.86 -12.84
N VAL A 140 11.92 7.99 -12.15
CA VAL A 140 10.91 8.56 -11.25
C VAL A 140 9.66 8.93 -12.04
N ARG A 141 9.80 9.67 -13.15
CA ARG A 141 8.66 10.05 -14.01
C ARG A 141 7.91 8.85 -14.58
N ALA A 142 8.62 7.80 -14.99
CA ALA A 142 8.01 6.57 -15.49
C ALA A 142 7.21 5.84 -14.40
N LEU A 143 7.78 5.73 -13.19
CA LEU A 143 7.09 5.14 -12.04
C LEU A 143 5.87 5.98 -11.60
N ASP A 144 5.97 7.31 -11.66
CA ASP A 144 4.85 8.19 -11.37
C ASP A 144 3.72 8.01 -12.38
N ALA A 145 4.04 7.95 -13.68
CA ALA A 145 3.06 7.68 -14.73
C ALA A 145 2.37 6.33 -14.51
N GLN A 146 3.14 5.27 -14.23
CA GLN A 146 2.60 3.95 -13.91
C GLN A 146 1.69 3.99 -12.66
N GLY A 147 2.09 4.71 -11.62
CA GLY A 147 1.28 4.91 -10.43
C GLY A 147 -0.04 5.63 -10.71
N GLN A 148 -0.02 6.63 -11.58
CA GLN A 148 -1.22 7.35 -12.02
C GLN A 148 -2.17 6.49 -12.85
N GLU A 149 -1.68 5.50 -13.59
CA GLU A 149 -2.51 4.54 -14.33
C GLU A 149 -3.13 3.48 -13.41
N MET A 150 -2.35 2.93 -12.47
CA MET A 150 -2.81 1.85 -11.57
C MET A 150 -3.81 2.33 -10.51
N LEU A 151 -3.71 3.60 -10.09
CA LEU A 151 -4.59 4.18 -9.08
C LEU A 151 -6.08 4.15 -9.47
N PRO A 152 -6.52 4.69 -10.63
CA PRO A 152 -7.91 4.63 -11.04
C PRO A 152 -8.38 3.19 -11.28
N GLU A 153 -7.53 2.29 -11.79
CA GLU A 153 -7.86 0.86 -11.95
C GLU A 153 -8.16 0.19 -10.60
N THR A 154 -7.34 0.48 -9.59
CA THR A 154 -7.55 -0.01 -8.22
C THR A 154 -8.87 0.53 -7.64
N ILE A 155 -9.13 1.83 -7.80
CA ILE A 155 -10.37 2.47 -7.35
C ILE A 155 -11.59 1.86 -8.06
N ALA A 156 -11.52 1.69 -9.37
CA ALA A 156 -12.59 1.10 -10.17
C ALA A 156 -12.86 -0.36 -9.76
N THR A 157 -11.80 -1.14 -9.48
CA THR A 157 -11.91 -2.52 -9.01
C THR A 157 -12.60 -2.60 -7.64
N VAL A 158 -12.22 -1.72 -6.70
CA VAL A 158 -12.87 -1.66 -5.38
C VAL A 158 -14.34 -1.23 -5.50
N LEU A 159 -14.64 -0.24 -6.33
CA LEU A 159 -16.01 0.22 -6.59
C LEU A 159 -16.86 -0.86 -7.27
N GLY A 160 -16.30 -1.57 -8.25
CA GLY A 160 -16.95 -2.67 -8.94
C GLY A 160 -17.21 -3.87 -8.04
N ARG A 161 -16.29 -4.17 -7.12
CA ARG A 161 -16.45 -5.25 -6.13
C ARG A 161 -17.51 -4.93 -5.07
N TYR A 162 -17.65 -3.66 -4.69
CA TYR A 162 -18.61 -3.19 -3.69
C TYR A 162 -19.50 -2.06 -4.26
N PRO A 163 -20.46 -2.35 -5.16
CA PRO A 163 -21.16 -1.29 -5.91
C PRO A 163 -22.30 -0.61 -5.14
N GLN A 164 -22.92 -1.30 -4.18
CA GLN A 164 -24.11 -0.80 -3.47
C GLN A 164 -23.80 0.35 -2.48
N SER A 165 -24.82 1.13 -2.16
CA SER A 165 -24.79 2.19 -1.12
C SER A 165 -25.16 1.68 0.27
N SER A 166 -25.11 0.36 0.50
CA SER A 166 -25.30 -0.23 1.83
C SER A 166 -24.16 0.13 2.78
N LYS A 167 -24.44 0.09 4.09
CA LYS A 167 -23.44 0.44 5.12
C LYS A 167 -22.23 -0.49 5.06
N GLU A 168 -22.46 -1.76 4.78
CA GLU A 168 -21.45 -2.80 4.67
C GLU A 168 -20.50 -2.51 3.49
N HIS A 169 -21.04 -2.18 2.32
CA HIS A 169 -20.23 -1.85 1.14
C HIS A 169 -19.44 -0.56 1.34
N ILE A 170 -20.06 0.46 1.95
CA ILE A 170 -19.36 1.69 2.30
C ILE A 170 -18.17 1.38 3.23
N ALA A 171 -18.37 0.55 4.25
CA ALA A 171 -17.32 0.15 5.19
C ALA A 171 -16.17 -0.61 4.48
N GLN A 172 -16.49 -1.52 3.56
CA GLN A 172 -15.48 -2.25 2.78
C GLN A 172 -14.68 -1.31 1.86
N ARG A 173 -15.34 -0.42 1.12
CA ARG A 173 -14.64 0.59 0.30
C ARG A 173 -13.72 1.47 1.14
N ALA A 174 -14.20 1.93 2.31
CA ALA A 174 -13.40 2.72 3.23
C ALA A 174 -12.19 1.93 3.72
N LEU A 175 -12.34 0.64 4.05
CA LEU A 175 -11.24 -0.23 4.48
C LEU A 175 -10.15 -0.34 3.42
N PHE A 176 -10.51 -0.64 2.17
CA PHE A 176 -9.54 -0.83 1.07
C PHE A 176 -8.91 0.48 0.58
N LEU A 177 -9.65 1.59 0.57
CA LEU A 177 -9.13 2.88 0.09
C LEU A 177 -8.42 3.70 1.19
N ARG A 178 -8.50 3.28 2.45
CA ARG A 178 -7.87 3.96 3.59
C ARG A 178 -6.37 4.19 3.42
N PRO A 179 -5.54 3.21 2.96
CA PRO A 179 -4.11 3.44 2.77
C PRO A 179 -3.81 4.59 1.80
N ILE A 180 -4.54 4.66 0.68
CA ILE A 180 -4.40 5.73 -0.32
C ILE A 180 -4.76 7.08 0.30
N ALA A 181 -5.87 7.15 1.04
CA ALA A 181 -6.28 8.38 1.71
C ALA A 181 -5.23 8.85 2.74
N SER A 182 -4.65 7.92 3.51
CA SER A 182 -3.59 8.22 4.48
C SER A 182 -2.32 8.75 3.81
N GLN A 183 -1.92 8.17 2.67
CA GLN A 183 -0.76 8.66 1.91
C GLN A 183 -1.01 10.07 1.37
N ASN A 184 -2.19 10.32 0.80
CA ASN A 184 -2.56 11.64 0.29
C ASN A 184 -2.55 12.71 1.39
N GLU A 185 -3.00 12.38 2.61
CA GLU A 185 -2.94 13.33 3.72
C GLU A 185 -1.51 13.57 4.21
N ALA A 186 -0.67 12.53 4.30
CA ALA A 186 0.75 12.69 4.62
C ALA A 186 1.47 13.59 3.59
N LEU A 187 1.19 13.41 2.30
CA LEU A 187 1.73 14.28 1.24
C LEU A 187 1.26 15.73 1.41
N ARG A 188 -0.04 15.95 1.66
CA ARG A 188 -0.60 17.28 1.92
C ARG A 188 0.08 17.94 3.12
N GLN A 189 0.27 17.21 4.23
CA GLN A 189 0.97 17.73 5.41
C GLN A 189 2.41 18.11 5.09
N SER A 190 3.13 17.25 4.37
CA SER A 190 4.47 17.54 3.90
C SER A 190 4.52 18.81 3.03
N PHE A 191 3.59 18.99 2.08
CA PHE A 191 3.54 20.19 1.25
C PHE A 191 3.19 21.45 2.05
N ARG A 192 2.32 21.35 3.06
CA ARG A 192 2.05 22.46 3.99
C ARG A 192 3.31 22.84 4.77
N SER A 193 4.03 21.85 5.31
CA SER A 193 5.25 22.09 6.10
C SER A 193 6.40 22.72 5.29
N ARG A 194 6.51 22.41 4.00
CA ARG A 194 7.55 22.94 3.10
C ARG A 194 7.24 24.33 2.53
N ARG A 195 6.01 24.82 2.67
CA ARG A 195 5.60 26.14 2.15
C ARG A 195 5.96 27.30 3.07
N VAL A 196 6.40 27.05 4.31
CA VAL A 196 6.89 28.10 5.19
C VAL A 196 8.36 28.34 4.87
N VAL A 197 8.63 29.01 3.75
CA VAL A 197 9.90 29.72 3.56
C VAL A 197 9.70 31.04 4.26
N GLN A 198 10.33 31.24 5.42
CA GLN A 198 10.41 32.56 6.02
C GLN A 198 11.20 33.45 5.06
N ASP A 199 10.59 34.54 4.62
CA ASP A 199 11.31 35.55 3.87
C ASP A 199 12.33 36.19 4.81
N VAL A 200 13.60 36.18 4.41
CA VAL A 200 14.68 36.74 5.21
C VAL A 200 15.05 38.06 4.57
N ASP A 201 14.87 39.15 5.31
CA ASP A 201 15.29 40.46 4.84
C ASP A 201 16.81 40.46 4.57
N PRO A 202 17.24 40.72 3.32
CA PRO A 202 18.64 40.65 2.95
C PRO A 202 19.53 41.71 3.62
N GLU A 203 18.95 42.78 4.19
CA GLU A 203 19.72 43.83 4.88
C GLU A 203 19.84 43.58 6.39
N THR A 204 18.88 42.89 7.02
CA THR A 204 18.83 42.71 8.47
C THR A 204 19.06 41.27 8.93
N GLY A 205 18.82 40.27 8.07
CA GLY A 205 18.94 38.85 8.40
C GLY A 205 17.87 38.35 9.38
N GLU A 206 16.89 39.18 9.72
CA GLU A 206 15.76 38.81 10.55
C GLU A 206 14.68 38.17 9.67
N ALA A 207 14.02 37.13 10.20
CA ALA A 207 12.88 36.52 9.52
C ALA A 207 11.72 37.51 9.54
N THR A 208 11.22 37.90 8.38
CA THR A 208 10.01 38.72 8.27
C THR A 208 8.84 37.83 8.67
N GLY A 209 8.39 37.96 9.92
CA GLY A 209 7.23 37.25 10.42
C GLY A 209 5.97 37.79 9.74
N ASP A 210 5.43 37.07 8.76
CA ASP A 210 4.04 37.25 8.34
C ASP A 210 3.11 36.61 9.38
N ASP A 211 3.02 37.26 10.55
CA ASP A 211 1.85 37.15 11.42
C ASP A 211 0.72 38.02 10.83
N ASP A 212 0.15 37.62 9.69
CA ASP A 212 -1.26 37.81 9.30
C ASP A 212 -1.48 37.57 7.80
N VAL A 213 -1.78 36.32 7.43
CA VAL A 213 -2.71 36.07 6.33
C VAL A 213 -3.77 35.09 6.80
N SER A 214 -4.76 35.69 7.46
CA SER A 214 -6.15 35.25 7.57
C SER A 214 -6.55 34.24 6.49
N SER A 215 -7.13 33.13 6.96
CA SER A 215 -7.83 32.13 6.17
C SER A 215 -8.99 32.74 5.36
N ALA A 216 -8.69 33.33 4.21
CA ALA A 216 -9.69 33.64 3.20
C ALA A 216 -9.84 32.42 2.28
N ALA A 217 -11.04 31.86 2.27
CA ALA A 217 -11.45 30.74 1.45
C ALA A 217 -11.00 30.89 -0.02
N VAL A 218 -10.26 29.90 -0.52
CA VAL A 218 -10.10 29.69 -1.96
C VAL A 218 -11.42 29.13 -2.47
N THR A 219 -12.32 30.04 -2.85
CA THR A 219 -13.49 29.74 -3.67
C THR A 219 -12.99 29.37 -5.06
N LEU A 220 -13.11 28.09 -5.43
CA LEU A 220 -12.91 27.61 -6.79
C LEU A 220 -13.90 28.35 -7.72
N GLY A 221 -13.37 29.29 -8.49
CA GLY A 221 -14.12 30.06 -9.48
C GLY A 221 -14.65 29.17 -10.60
N ALA A 222 -15.98 29.10 -10.68
CA ALA A 222 -16.70 28.77 -11.90
C ALA A 222 -16.45 29.87 -12.95
N GLY A 223 -15.55 29.61 -13.89
CA GLY A 223 -15.28 30.48 -15.04
C GLY A 223 -16.04 29.99 -16.27
N ALA A 224 -17.27 30.46 -16.42
CA ALA A 224 -17.99 30.47 -17.70
C ALA A 224 -17.28 31.43 -18.67
N GLY A 225 -16.76 30.90 -19.78
CA GLY A 225 -16.17 31.67 -20.87
C GLY A 225 -16.99 31.51 -22.14
N ALA A 226 -17.98 32.37 -22.32
CA ALA A 226 -18.69 32.58 -23.57
C ALA A 226 -17.74 33.24 -24.58
N GLY A 227 -17.55 32.60 -25.74
CA GLY A 227 -16.88 33.16 -26.91
C GLY A 227 -17.77 33.00 -28.13
N ALA A 228 -18.45 34.07 -28.50
CA ALA A 228 -19.27 34.19 -29.70
C ALA A 228 -18.39 34.23 -30.96
N GLY A 229 -18.74 33.42 -31.96
CA GLY A 229 -18.17 33.46 -33.31
C GLY A 229 -19.23 33.04 -34.32
N ALA A 230 -19.76 34.03 -35.04
CA ALA A 230 -20.82 33.91 -36.02
C ALA A 230 -20.43 33.07 -37.24
N GLY A 231 -21.35 32.25 -37.74
CA GLY A 231 -21.24 31.55 -39.01
C GLY A 231 -22.61 31.09 -39.48
N ALA A 232 -23.20 31.88 -40.37
CA ALA A 232 -24.50 31.66 -41.00
C ALA A 232 -24.52 30.38 -41.85
N GLY A 233 -25.63 29.64 -41.83
CA GLY A 233 -25.90 28.52 -42.72
C GLY A 233 -27.34 28.06 -42.60
N ALA A 234 -28.14 28.42 -43.60
CA ALA A 234 -29.59 28.20 -43.70
C ALA A 234 -29.97 26.74 -44.04
N GLY A 235 -31.20 26.35 -43.70
CA GLY A 235 -31.89 25.14 -44.21
C GLY A 235 -32.73 24.48 -43.11
N ALA A 236 -33.98 24.89 -42.86
CA ALA A 236 -35.21 24.53 -43.58
C ALA A 236 -35.76 23.12 -43.27
N GLY A 237 -36.98 23.10 -42.69
CA GLY A 237 -37.92 21.97 -42.69
C GLY A 237 -37.77 21.03 -41.48
N GLY A 238 -38.81 20.67 -40.73
CA GLY A 238 -40.25 20.89 -40.86
C GLY A 238 -40.98 20.05 -39.81
N ALA A 239 -42.24 20.41 -39.55
CA ALA A 239 -43.35 19.62 -38.98
C ALA A 239 -43.03 18.67 -37.79
N GLY A 240 -43.58 18.89 -36.60
CA GLY A 240 -45.02 18.85 -36.37
C GLY A 240 -45.42 17.42 -36.00
N GLY A 241 -45.73 17.18 -34.73
CA GLY A 241 -46.04 15.85 -34.22
C GLY A 241 -46.37 15.87 -32.74
N ASP A 242 -47.46 16.57 -32.44
CA ASP A 242 -48.22 16.46 -31.20
C ASP A 242 -48.84 15.04 -31.10
N VAL A 243 -49.39 14.74 -29.93
CA VAL A 243 -50.40 13.69 -29.63
C VAL A 243 -49.96 12.45 -28.84
N ALA A 244 -50.61 12.37 -27.66
CA ALA A 244 -51.14 11.21 -26.94
C ALA A 244 -50.25 10.48 -25.92
N SER A 245 -50.45 10.90 -24.66
CA SER A 245 -50.60 9.99 -23.52
C SER A 245 -51.63 8.88 -23.80
N PRO A 246 -51.39 7.65 -23.31
CA PRO A 246 -52.47 6.75 -22.92
C PRO A 246 -52.59 6.65 -21.38
N PRO A 247 -53.82 6.49 -20.86
CA PRO A 247 -54.09 6.23 -19.45
C PRO A 247 -54.04 4.72 -19.14
N GLY A 248 -53.68 4.40 -17.90
CA GLY A 248 -54.51 3.61 -16.99
C GLY A 248 -54.73 2.10 -17.21
N ASP A 249 -54.76 1.43 -16.06
CA ASP A 249 -55.43 0.18 -15.72
C ASP A 249 -54.82 -1.18 -16.10
N GLY A 250 -54.49 -1.92 -15.02
CA GLY A 250 -54.97 -3.29 -14.88
C GLY A 250 -53.94 -4.27 -14.30
N PRO A 251 -54.13 -4.78 -13.06
CA PRO A 251 -53.41 -5.94 -12.56
C PRO A 251 -54.08 -7.22 -13.10
N ASN A 252 -53.29 -8.26 -13.37
CA ASN A 252 -53.82 -9.61 -13.50
C ASN A 252 -52.97 -10.59 -12.70
N ALA A 253 -53.70 -11.34 -11.87
CA ALA A 253 -53.48 -12.61 -11.18
C ALA A 253 -52.14 -13.34 -11.39
#